data_AF-A0A8J7QNG2-F1
#
_entry.id   AF-A0A8J7QNG2-F1
#
_cell.length_a   1.000
_cell.length_b   1.000
_cell.length_c   1.000
_cell.angle_alpha   90.00
_cell.angle_beta   90.00
_cell.angle_gamma   90.00
#
_symmetry.space_group_name_H-M   'P 1'
#
loop_
_entity.id
_entity.type
_entity.pdbx_description
1 polymer ?
#
loop_
_entity_poly.entity_id
_entity_poly.type
_entity_poly.pdbx_seq_one_letter_code
_entity_poly.pdbx_strand_id
1 'polypeptide(L)'
;MKNIITALAVIAASALALSADNFKILYLTTPDIVIGGKTYKVGDVFAGDAPIKWSAPRQAMKVLNTTTKKQSLVVAEKYSGTKSADMNSYFIQSKQLSTRQGEIINTMELGIVLSEQHYLLDSIAVKTSLPVDDAHFFFASYDYNGETINKKLNCTDGTLIFDRSLYSIDGKAIEPFDITLSVWYMDRTAGNRTLVTDKMTVLPIK
;
A
#
# COMPACT_ATOMS: atom_id res chain seq x y z
N MET A 1 -39.50 -3.03 63.74
CA MET A 1 -38.34 -2.12 63.56
C MET A 1 -37.39 -2.72 62.54
N LYS A 2 -36.96 -1.91 61.57
CA LYS A 2 -35.81 -2.08 60.65
C LYS A 2 -35.95 -3.16 59.57
N ASN A 3 -36.38 -2.82 58.35
CA ASN A 3 -35.68 -2.14 57.25
C ASN A 3 -35.21 -3.18 56.21
N ILE A 4 -36.07 -3.47 55.21
CA ILE A 4 -35.65 -4.14 53.98
C ILE A 4 -35.24 -3.04 53.01
N ILE A 5 -33.94 -2.85 52.82
CA ILE A 5 -33.39 -1.94 51.82
C ILE A 5 -33.19 -2.76 50.54
N THR A 6 -34.09 -2.55 49.58
CA THR A 6 -33.93 -3.07 48.21
C THR A 6 -32.95 -2.16 47.48
N ALA A 7 -31.69 -2.60 47.34
CA ALA A 7 -30.70 -1.90 46.52
C ALA A 7 -30.91 -2.24 45.04
N LEU A 8 -31.48 -1.31 44.28
CA LEU A 8 -31.52 -1.37 42.81
C LEU A 8 -30.17 -0.90 42.28
N ALA A 9 -29.31 -1.83 41.85
CA ALA A 9 -28.09 -1.50 41.13
C ALA A 9 -28.42 -1.24 39.65
N VAL A 10 -28.53 0.02 39.27
CA VAL A 10 -28.56 0.43 37.85
C VAL A 10 -27.13 0.34 37.33
N ILE A 11 -26.82 -0.73 36.59
CA ILE A 11 -25.59 -0.82 35.82
C ILE A 11 -25.79 0.07 34.59
N ALA A 12 -25.32 1.32 34.68
CA ALA A 12 -25.18 2.18 33.52
C ALA A 12 -24.02 1.64 32.66
N ALA A 13 -24.34 0.74 31.72
CA ALA A 13 -23.43 0.39 30.64
C ALA A 13 -23.32 1.62 29.72
N SER A 14 -22.37 2.50 30.00
CA SER A 14 -21.96 3.53 29.06
C SER A 14 -21.37 2.83 27.84
N ALA A 15 -22.19 2.65 26.81
CA ALA A 15 -21.76 2.26 25.48
C ALA A 15 -20.81 3.36 25.00
N LEU A 16 -19.51 3.10 25.08
CA LEU A 16 -18.52 3.86 24.33
C LEU A 16 -18.84 3.60 22.86
N ALA A 17 -19.60 4.50 22.24
CA ALA A 17 -19.67 4.57 20.80
C ALA A 17 -18.25 4.90 20.33
N LEU A 18 -17.50 3.87 19.97
CA LEU A 18 -16.30 4.03 19.16
C LEU A 18 -16.76 4.72 17.88
N SER A 19 -16.58 6.03 17.80
CA SER A 19 -16.86 6.78 16.59
C SER A 19 -15.98 6.20 15.50
N ALA A 20 -16.60 5.55 14.51
CA ALA A 20 -15.89 5.08 13.33
C ALA A 20 -15.18 6.27 12.67
N ASP A 21 -13.93 6.06 12.26
CA ASP A 21 -13.22 7.06 11.47
C ASP A 21 -13.97 7.30 10.15
N ASN A 22 -14.02 8.56 9.71
CA ASN A 22 -14.58 8.92 8.41
C ASN A 22 -13.47 9.02 7.37
N PHE A 23 -13.76 8.57 6.15
CA PHE A 23 -12.81 8.52 5.04
C PHE A 23 -13.35 9.29 3.84
N LYS A 24 -12.56 10.25 3.36
CA LYS A 24 -12.84 10.97 2.11
C LYS A 24 -12.23 10.22 0.93
N ILE A 25 -12.99 10.00 -0.12
CA ILE A 25 -12.52 9.39 -1.36
C ILE A 25 -11.72 10.43 -2.15
N LEU A 26 -10.44 10.16 -2.38
CA LEU A 26 -9.55 11.02 -3.17
C LEU A 26 -9.43 10.54 -4.62
N TYR A 27 -9.55 9.23 -4.85
CA TYR A 27 -9.46 8.64 -6.17
C TYR A 27 -10.17 7.28 -6.20
N LEU A 28 -10.76 6.94 -7.35
CA LEU A 28 -11.36 5.65 -7.67
C LEU A 28 -10.96 5.25 -9.10
N THR A 29 -10.65 3.98 -9.30
CA THR A 29 -10.42 3.41 -10.64
C THR A 29 -11.73 3.18 -11.42
N THR A 30 -12.87 3.36 -10.76
CA THR A 30 -14.22 3.22 -11.32
C THR A 30 -15.03 4.50 -11.09
N PRO A 31 -16.11 4.74 -11.86
CA PRO A 31 -16.94 5.94 -11.68
C PRO A 31 -17.61 6.06 -10.30
N ASP A 32 -17.79 4.94 -9.60
CA ASP A 32 -18.34 4.88 -8.25
C ASP A 32 -17.96 3.58 -7.52
N ILE A 33 -18.34 3.53 -6.24
CA ILE A 33 -18.23 2.38 -5.35
C ILE A 33 -19.46 2.31 -4.43
N VAL A 34 -19.88 1.09 -4.05
CA VAL A 34 -21.00 0.90 -3.13
C VAL A 34 -20.47 0.62 -1.72
N ILE A 35 -20.85 1.44 -0.75
CA ILE A 35 -20.42 1.35 0.66
C ILE A 35 -21.66 1.47 1.55
N GLY A 36 -21.90 0.51 2.44
CA GLY A 36 -23.10 0.49 3.29
C GLY A 36 -24.41 0.55 2.51
N GLY A 37 -24.44 0.01 1.28
CA GLY A 37 -25.61 0.03 0.39
C GLY A 37 -25.84 1.36 -0.35
N LYS A 38 -24.99 2.37 -0.18
CA LYS A 38 -25.07 3.65 -0.90
C LYS A 38 -23.94 3.77 -1.93
N THR A 39 -24.21 4.46 -3.03
CA THR A 39 -23.21 4.75 -4.07
C THR A 39 -22.43 6.01 -3.71
N TYR A 40 -21.11 5.91 -3.76
CA TYR A 40 -20.17 7.00 -3.48
C TYR A 40 -19.27 7.25 -4.69
N LYS A 41 -18.82 8.50 -4.84
CA LYS A 41 -17.91 8.98 -5.89
C LYS A 41 -16.71 9.70 -5.28
N VAL A 42 -15.74 10.04 -6.13
CA VAL A 42 -14.58 10.85 -5.73
C VAL A 42 -15.06 12.16 -5.11
N GLY A 43 -14.50 12.51 -3.95
CA GLY A 43 -14.88 13.67 -3.16
C GLY A 43 -15.80 13.36 -1.98
N ASP A 44 -16.59 12.29 -2.05
CA ASP A 44 -17.52 11.93 -0.99
C ASP A 44 -16.82 11.38 0.27
N VAL A 45 -17.54 11.35 1.38
CA VAL A 45 -17.07 10.88 2.69
C VAL A 45 -17.98 9.76 3.19
N PHE A 46 -17.38 8.67 3.66
CA PHE A 46 -18.11 7.53 4.24
C PHE A 46 -17.53 7.13 5.61
N ALA A 47 -18.35 6.47 6.42
CA ALA A 47 -17.95 5.94 7.73
C ALA A 47 -17.20 4.61 7.58
N GLY A 48 -16.09 4.47 8.31
CA GLY A 48 -15.14 3.36 8.17
C GLY A 48 -15.61 2.00 8.65
N ASP A 49 -16.78 1.93 9.30
CA ASP A 49 -17.48 0.71 9.74
C ASP A 49 -18.50 0.20 8.71
N ALA A 50 -18.75 0.95 7.63
CA ALA A 50 -19.66 0.52 6.58
C ALA A 50 -19.02 -0.52 5.65
N PRO A 51 -19.74 -1.60 5.29
CA PRO A 51 -19.20 -2.64 4.42
C PRO A 51 -18.99 -2.14 2.99
N ILE A 52 -17.89 -2.54 2.38
CA ILE A 52 -17.50 -2.12 1.03
C ILE A 52 -17.80 -3.23 0.02
N LYS A 53 -18.55 -2.91 -1.04
CA LYS A 53 -18.81 -3.81 -2.16
C LYS A 53 -17.96 -3.41 -3.36
N TRP A 54 -16.94 -4.21 -3.61
CA TRP A 54 -16.06 -4.09 -4.77
C TRP A 54 -16.70 -4.66 -6.03
N SER A 55 -16.49 -4.02 -7.18
CA SER A 55 -17.00 -4.42 -8.50
C SER A 55 -16.00 -5.23 -9.32
N ALA A 56 -14.70 -5.13 -9.02
CA ALA A 56 -13.64 -5.88 -9.69
C ALA A 56 -12.44 -6.14 -8.75
N PRO A 57 -11.65 -7.22 -8.95
CA PRO A 57 -10.50 -7.54 -8.09
C PRO A 57 -9.42 -6.45 -8.01
N ARG A 58 -9.24 -5.68 -9.10
CA ARG A 58 -8.30 -4.55 -9.17
C ARG A 58 -8.93 -3.18 -8.98
N GLN A 59 -10.21 -3.13 -8.60
CA GLN A 59 -10.80 -1.86 -8.22
C GLN A 59 -10.00 -1.30 -7.04
N ALA A 60 -9.53 -0.06 -7.17
CA ALA A 60 -8.75 0.60 -6.14
C ALA A 60 -9.38 1.93 -5.73
N MET A 61 -9.19 2.27 -4.47
CA MET A 61 -9.67 3.49 -3.86
C MET A 61 -8.55 4.12 -3.04
N LYS A 62 -8.23 5.38 -3.34
CA LYS A 62 -7.37 6.22 -2.47
C LYS A 62 -8.26 6.98 -1.53
N VAL A 63 -8.04 6.84 -0.23
CA VAL A 63 -8.82 7.50 0.80
C VAL A 63 -7.95 8.38 1.70
N LEU A 64 -8.55 9.45 2.23
CA LEU A 64 -8.01 10.26 3.30
C LEU A 64 -8.81 9.99 4.57
N ASN A 65 -8.16 9.49 5.61
CA ASN A 65 -8.76 9.46 6.94
C ASN A 65 -8.92 10.91 7.42
N THR A 66 -10.16 11.34 7.66
CA THR A 66 -10.50 12.74 7.97
C THR A 66 -10.02 13.18 9.35
N THR A 67 -9.85 12.23 10.29
CA THR A 67 -9.32 12.43 11.64
C THR A 67 -7.79 12.56 11.61
N THR A 68 -7.10 11.53 11.12
CA THR A 68 -5.63 11.41 11.19
C THR A 68 -4.91 12.11 10.05
N LYS A 69 -5.65 12.55 9.01
CA LYS A 69 -5.13 13.12 7.75
C LYS A 69 -4.22 12.17 6.97
N LYS A 70 -4.15 10.88 7.34
CA LYS A 70 -3.37 9.87 6.62
C LYS A 70 -4.09 9.47 5.33
N GLN A 71 -3.35 9.40 4.24
CA GLN A 71 -3.83 8.83 2.98
C GLN A 71 -3.49 7.35 2.91
N SER A 72 -4.34 6.58 2.22
CA SER A 72 -4.12 5.15 2.04
C SER A 72 -4.71 4.68 0.72
N LEU A 73 -4.00 3.78 0.04
CA LEU A 73 -4.49 3.06 -1.13
C LEU A 73 -5.04 1.71 -0.70
N VAL A 74 -6.28 1.42 -1.09
CA VAL A 74 -6.97 0.16 -0.81
C VAL A 74 -7.34 -0.48 -2.14
N VAL A 75 -6.97 -1.75 -2.33
CA VAL A 75 -7.25 -2.52 -3.54
C VAL A 75 -8.12 -3.72 -3.17
N ALA A 76 -9.17 -3.97 -3.95
CA ALA A 76 -10.21 -4.95 -3.64
C ALA A 76 -9.69 -6.35 -3.32
N GLU A 77 -8.73 -6.86 -4.11
CA GLU A 77 -8.11 -8.17 -3.90
C GLU A 77 -7.35 -8.25 -2.56
N LYS A 78 -6.51 -7.24 -2.26
CA LYS A 78 -5.79 -7.15 -0.98
C LYS A 78 -6.75 -6.98 0.21
N TYR A 79 -7.81 -6.20 0.03
CA TYR A 79 -8.86 -6.03 1.03
C TYR A 79 -9.55 -7.37 1.33
N SER A 80 -10.00 -8.06 0.28
CA SER A 80 -10.73 -9.33 0.39
C SER A 80 -9.88 -10.44 1.01
N GLY A 81 -8.57 -10.47 0.74
CA GLY A 81 -7.63 -11.42 1.34
C GLY A 81 -7.52 -11.33 2.87
N THR A 82 -7.77 -10.15 3.46
CA THR A 82 -7.76 -9.96 4.92
C THR A 82 -9.07 -10.38 5.61
N LYS A 83 -10.10 -10.77 4.84
CA LYS A 83 -11.46 -11.06 5.35
C LYS A 83 -12.05 -9.94 6.22
N SER A 84 -11.64 -8.69 5.96
CA SER A 84 -12.15 -7.51 6.67
C SER A 84 -13.56 -7.17 6.21
N ALA A 85 -14.45 -6.87 7.16
CA ALA A 85 -15.82 -6.47 6.86
C ALA A 85 -15.89 -5.00 6.41
N ASP A 86 -15.01 -4.16 6.95
CA ASP A 86 -15.01 -2.70 6.79
C ASP A 86 -13.58 -2.11 6.73
N MET A 87 -13.50 -0.79 6.56
CA MET A 87 -12.23 -0.07 6.40
C MET A 87 -11.40 -0.05 7.70
N ASN A 88 -12.06 0.08 8.85
CA ASN A 88 -11.38 0.12 10.14
C ASN A 88 -10.69 -1.22 10.45
N SER A 89 -11.43 -2.32 10.30
CA SER A 89 -10.91 -3.68 10.45
C SER A 89 -9.78 -3.96 9.46
N TYR A 90 -9.90 -3.51 8.21
CA TYR A 90 -8.83 -3.61 7.22
C TYR A 90 -7.54 -2.90 7.67
N PHE A 91 -7.64 -1.68 8.18
CA PHE A 91 -6.45 -0.95 8.64
C PHE A 91 -5.82 -1.53 9.91
N ILE A 92 -6.61 -2.12 10.80
CA ILE A 92 -6.07 -2.82 11.97
C ILE A 92 -5.30 -4.06 11.53
N GLN A 93 -5.90 -4.91 10.70
CA GLN A 93 -5.27 -6.15 10.23
C GLN A 93 -4.04 -5.88 9.35
N SER A 94 -4.11 -4.90 8.45
CA SER A 94 -2.97 -4.54 7.60
C SER A 94 -1.80 -3.95 8.39
N LYS A 95 -2.04 -3.20 9.48
CA LYS A 95 -0.98 -2.73 10.37
C LYS A 95 -0.29 -3.88 11.12
N GLN A 96 -1.03 -4.90 11.57
CA GLN A 96 -0.43 -6.08 12.21
C GLN A 96 0.50 -6.84 11.24
N LEU A 97 0.23 -6.80 9.94
CA LEU A 97 1.13 -7.34 8.92
C LEU A 97 2.36 -6.44 8.72
N SER A 98 2.20 -5.12 8.73
CA SER A 98 3.30 -4.16 8.50
C SER A 98 4.30 -4.03 9.66
N THR A 99 3.90 -4.29 10.90
CA THR A 99 4.74 -4.11 12.12
C THR A 99 5.90 -5.10 12.26
N ARG A 100 6.06 -6.06 11.34
CA ARG A 100 7.19 -7.00 11.32
C ARG A 100 8.41 -6.49 10.53
N GLN A 101 8.31 -5.33 9.88
CA GLN A 101 9.48 -4.70 9.26
C GLN A 101 10.27 -3.95 10.33
N GLY A 102 11.35 -4.58 10.81
CA GLY A 102 12.43 -3.86 11.50
C GLY A 102 13.09 -2.83 10.57
N GLU A 103 14.14 -2.18 11.06
CA GLU A 103 14.96 -1.33 10.19
C GLU A 103 15.56 -2.18 9.06
N ILE A 104 15.32 -1.78 7.81
CA ILE A 104 15.87 -2.48 6.63
C ILE A 104 17.33 -2.08 6.53
N ILE A 105 18.23 -2.96 6.98
CA ILE A 105 19.66 -2.65 7.13
C ILE A 105 20.54 -3.22 6.02
N ASN A 106 20.05 -4.17 5.21
CA ASN A 106 20.84 -4.81 4.15
C ASN A 106 20.01 -5.24 2.92
N THR A 107 20.70 -5.75 1.89
CA THR A 107 20.09 -6.19 0.62
C THR A 107 19.15 -7.38 0.77
N MET A 108 19.41 -8.30 1.70
CA MET A 108 18.56 -9.48 1.92
C MET A 108 17.20 -9.07 2.51
N GLU A 109 17.20 -8.22 3.53
CA GLU A 109 15.97 -7.71 4.15
C GLU A 109 15.17 -6.85 3.17
N LEU A 110 15.86 -5.99 2.42
CA LEU A 110 15.25 -5.21 1.35
C LEU A 110 14.63 -6.14 0.28
N GLY A 111 15.33 -7.22 -0.06
CA GLY A 111 14.84 -8.27 -0.96
C GLY A 111 13.53 -8.90 -0.49
N ILE A 112 13.40 -9.21 0.79
CA ILE A 112 12.16 -9.76 1.37
C ILE A 112 11.00 -8.78 1.19
N VAL A 113 11.21 -7.50 1.52
CA VAL A 113 10.19 -6.45 1.38
C VAL A 113 9.78 -6.24 -0.08
N LEU A 114 10.75 -6.21 -0.99
CA LEU A 114 10.50 -6.00 -2.41
C LEU A 114 9.89 -7.22 -3.10
N SER A 115 10.07 -8.43 -2.58
CA SER A 115 9.51 -9.65 -3.16
C SER A 115 7.98 -9.78 -3.02
N GLU A 116 7.33 -8.86 -2.31
CA GLU A 116 5.88 -8.80 -2.24
C GLU A 116 5.26 -8.26 -3.55
N GLN A 117 3.94 -8.43 -3.68
CA GLN A 117 3.17 -7.79 -4.74
C GLN A 117 2.87 -6.33 -4.37
N HIS A 118 3.22 -5.40 -5.25
CA HIS A 118 3.04 -3.97 -5.07
C HIS A 118 2.09 -3.39 -6.11
N TYR A 119 1.18 -2.52 -5.67
CA TYR A 119 0.27 -1.81 -6.57
C TYR A 119 0.79 -0.39 -6.82
N LEU A 120 1.03 -0.06 -8.09
CA LEU A 120 1.54 1.24 -8.50
C LEU A 120 0.40 2.15 -8.95
N LEU A 121 0.03 3.11 -8.11
CA LEU A 121 -0.85 4.22 -8.50
C LEU A 121 -0.01 5.42 -8.98
N ASP A 122 0.70 6.03 -8.03
CA ASP A 122 1.60 7.16 -8.25
C ASP A 122 3.06 6.68 -8.20
N SER A 123 3.45 6.17 -7.04
CA SER A 123 4.75 5.57 -6.76
C SER A 123 4.65 4.50 -5.67
N ILE A 124 5.63 3.61 -5.64
CA ILE A 124 5.91 2.70 -4.52
C ILE A 124 7.20 3.21 -3.88
N ALA A 125 7.16 3.44 -2.57
CA ALA A 125 8.26 3.98 -1.80
C ALA A 125 8.72 2.97 -0.75
N VAL A 126 9.99 2.59 -0.79
CA VAL A 126 10.58 1.59 0.10
C VAL A 126 11.84 2.17 0.73
N LYS A 127 11.91 2.17 2.06
CA LYS A 127 13.09 2.67 2.77
C LYS A 127 14.27 1.72 2.61
N THR A 128 15.47 2.28 2.57
CA THR A 128 16.73 1.56 2.55
C THR A 128 17.77 2.32 3.36
N SER A 129 18.61 1.60 4.09
CA SER A 129 19.81 2.15 4.74
C SER A 129 21.06 2.08 3.84
N LEU A 130 20.98 1.36 2.72
CA LEU A 130 22.11 1.18 1.82
C LEU A 130 22.49 2.52 1.16
N PRO A 131 23.79 2.81 1.00
CA PRO A 131 24.22 4.07 0.42
C PRO A 131 23.75 4.19 -1.04
N VAL A 132 23.34 5.39 -1.43
CA VAL A 132 22.98 5.69 -2.82
C VAL A 132 23.64 6.99 -3.25
N ASP A 133 24.49 6.89 -4.27
CA ASP A 133 25.25 7.98 -4.88
C ASP A 133 25.56 7.64 -6.35
N ASP A 134 26.55 8.30 -6.96
CA ASP A 134 26.94 8.04 -8.35
C ASP A 134 27.67 6.72 -8.57
N ALA A 135 28.31 6.19 -7.52
CA ALA A 135 29.00 4.91 -7.52
C ALA A 135 28.10 3.77 -7.01
N HIS A 136 27.17 4.06 -6.10
CA HIS A 136 26.27 3.10 -5.46
C HIS A 136 24.82 3.36 -5.86
N PHE A 137 24.17 2.46 -6.59
CA PHE A 137 22.77 2.71 -6.98
C PHE A 137 21.98 1.44 -7.24
N PHE A 138 20.66 1.59 -7.19
CA PHE A 138 19.73 0.52 -7.54
C PHE A 138 19.30 0.60 -8.99
N PHE A 139 19.03 -0.55 -9.59
CA PHE A 139 18.32 -0.61 -10.87
C PHE A 139 17.33 -1.78 -10.89
N ALA A 140 16.19 -1.54 -11.53
CA ALA A 140 15.22 -2.57 -11.88
C ALA A 140 15.55 -3.15 -13.26
N SER A 141 15.37 -4.45 -13.43
CA SER A 141 15.57 -5.17 -14.68
C SER A 141 14.35 -6.03 -14.97
N TYR A 142 13.84 -5.97 -16.20
CA TYR A 142 12.68 -6.76 -16.64
C TYR A 142 12.72 -6.97 -18.14
N ASP A 143 12.01 -7.98 -18.63
CA ASP A 143 11.91 -8.24 -20.06
C ASP A 143 10.68 -7.54 -20.65
N TYR A 144 10.87 -6.92 -21.82
CA TYR A 144 9.81 -6.30 -22.61
C TYR A 144 10.07 -6.56 -24.10
N ASN A 145 9.11 -7.17 -24.77
CA ASN A 145 9.20 -7.52 -26.20
C ASN A 145 10.48 -8.30 -26.59
N GLY A 146 10.98 -9.16 -25.70
CA GLY A 146 12.18 -9.97 -25.94
C GLY A 146 13.50 -9.25 -25.63
N GLU A 147 13.45 -8.01 -25.16
CA GLU A 147 14.62 -7.25 -24.73
C GLU A 147 14.63 -7.05 -23.21
N THR A 148 15.81 -7.15 -22.59
CA THR A 148 15.97 -6.84 -21.17
C THR A 148 16.14 -5.34 -20.98
N ILE A 149 15.18 -4.72 -20.31
CA ILE A 149 15.18 -3.31 -19.97
C ILE A 149 15.77 -3.11 -18.57
N ASN A 150 16.72 -2.18 -18.46
CA ASN A 150 17.30 -1.75 -17.20
C ASN A 150 16.88 -0.33 -16.87
N LYS A 151 16.39 -0.10 -15.65
CA LYS A 151 15.95 1.19 -15.14
C LYS A 151 16.71 1.53 -13.87
N LYS A 152 17.58 2.54 -13.93
CA LYS A 152 18.14 3.12 -12.70
C LYS A 152 16.99 3.67 -11.86
N LEU A 153 16.93 3.27 -10.60
CA LEU A 153 15.87 3.69 -9.69
C LEU A 153 16.28 4.97 -8.97
N ASN A 154 15.31 5.84 -8.73
CA ASN A 154 15.52 7.04 -7.94
C ASN A 154 15.55 6.67 -6.46
N CYS A 155 16.49 7.27 -5.73
CA CYS A 155 16.52 7.22 -4.28
C CYS A 155 16.58 8.65 -3.75
N THR A 156 15.66 9.01 -2.86
CA THR A 156 15.64 10.33 -2.21
C THR A 156 15.51 10.12 -0.72
N ASP A 157 16.42 10.70 0.06
CA ASP A 157 16.44 10.61 1.53
C ASP A 157 16.31 9.17 2.05
N GLY A 158 17.12 8.24 1.50
CA GLY A 158 17.10 6.82 1.87
C GLY A 158 15.80 6.10 1.49
N THR A 159 15.02 6.65 0.55
CA THR A 159 13.78 6.05 0.05
C THR A 159 13.93 5.73 -1.42
N LEU A 160 13.92 4.43 -1.73
CA LEU A 160 13.88 3.90 -3.09
C LEU A 160 12.48 4.09 -3.68
N ILE A 161 12.41 4.69 -4.86
CA ILE A 161 11.16 5.05 -5.53
C ILE A 161 11.00 4.25 -6.82
N PHE A 162 9.87 3.57 -6.94
CA PHE A 162 9.39 2.97 -8.18
C PHE A 162 8.18 3.78 -8.65
N ASP A 163 8.23 4.35 -9.84
CA ASP A 163 7.18 5.19 -10.40
C ASP A 163 6.89 4.78 -11.85
N ARG A 164 6.11 5.59 -12.58
CA ARG A 164 5.76 5.31 -13.97
C ARG A 164 6.94 5.38 -14.95
N SER A 165 8.14 5.80 -14.53
CA SER A 165 9.35 5.71 -15.35
C SER A 165 9.75 4.27 -15.67
N LEU A 166 9.27 3.30 -14.88
CA LEU A 166 9.32 1.87 -15.22
C LEU A 166 8.63 1.55 -16.56
N TYR A 167 7.72 2.40 -17.02
CA TYR A 167 6.99 2.22 -18.28
C TYR A 167 7.39 3.27 -19.31
N SER A 168 8.68 3.61 -19.37
CA SER A 168 9.25 4.47 -20.41
C SER A 168 10.52 3.86 -20.97
N ILE A 169 10.67 3.70 -22.28
CA ILE A 169 11.87 3.15 -22.95
C ILE A 169 12.39 4.19 -23.91
N ASP A 170 13.69 4.53 -23.81
CA ASP A 170 14.33 5.60 -24.60
C ASP A 170 13.56 6.92 -24.62
N GLY A 171 13.01 7.29 -23.46
CA GLY A 171 12.22 8.51 -23.26
C GLY A 171 10.77 8.42 -23.75
N LYS A 172 10.34 7.29 -24.32
CA LYS A 172 8.96 7.09 -24.78
C LYS A 172 8.17 6.25 -23.80
N ALA A 173 7.05 6.79 -23.32
CA ALA A 173 6.11 6.04 -22.49
C ALA A 173 5.52 4.85 -23.26
N ILE A 174 5.40 3.71 -22.59
CA ILE A 174 4.71 2.51 -23.05
C ILE A 174 3.47 2.27 -22.20
N GLU A 175 2.51 1.51 -22.73
CA GLU A 175 1.29 1.17 -21.99
C GLU A 175 1.65 0.35 -20.74
N PRO A 176 1.20 0.76 -19.52
CA PRO A 176 1.49 0.02 -18.31
C PRO A 176 0.91 -1.39 -18.33
N PHE A 177 1.73 -2.35 -17.90
CA PHE A 177 1.39 -3.76 -17.78
C PHE A 177 1.92 -4.34 -16.46
N ASP A 178 1.40 -5.50 -16.07
CA ASP A 178 1.89 -6.20 -14.89
C ASP A 178 3.31 -6.69 -15.13
N ILE A 179 4.21 -6.37 -14.22
CA ILE A 179 5.62 -6.63 -14.41
C ILE A 179 6.19 -7.38 -13.21
N THR A 180 6.88 -8.48 -13.49
CA THR A 180 7.80 -9.10 -12.54
C THR A 180 9.19 -8.62 -12.89
N LEU A 181 9.85 -7.95 -11.94
CA LEU A 181 11.16 -7.35 -12.14
C LEU A 181 12.17 -7.85 -11.11
N SER A 182 13.43 -7.84 -11.51
CA SER A 182 14.56 -7.98 -10.61
C SER A 182 15.04 -6.61 -10.14
N VAL A 183 15.36 -6.48 -8.87
CA VAL A 183 16.03 -5.31 -8.30
C VAL A 183 17.47 -5.69 -7.98
N TRP A 184 18.40 -4.85 -8.44
CA TRP A 184 19.82 -5.02 -8.26
C TRP A 184 20.40 -3.80 -7.57
N TYR A 185 21.44 -4.02 -6.78
CA TYR A 185 22.27 -2.99 -6.19
C TYR A 185 23.66 -3.04 -6.82
N MET A 186 24.13 -1.91 -7.35
CA MET A 186 25.41 -1.75 -8.02
C MET A 186 26.39 -1.02 -7.10
N ASP A 187 27.59 -1.57 -6.96
CA ASP A 187 28.77 -0.88 -6.45
C ASP A 187 29.78 -0.76 -7.60
N ARG A 188 29.86 0.44 -8.20
CA ARG A 188 30.78 0.73 -9.29
C ARG A 188 32.23 0.78 -8.85
N THR A 189 32.52 1.07 -7.58
CA THR A 189 33.90 1.14 -7.09
C THR A 189 34.53 -0.24 -7.07
N ALA A 190 33.77 -1.23 -6.62
CA ALA A 190 34.19 -2.63 -6.59
C ALA A 190 33.89 -3.39 -7.90
N GLY A 191 33.09 -2.80 -8.81
CA GLY A 191 32.62 -3.47 -10.03
C GLY A 191 31.63 -4.59 -9.74
N ASN A 192 30.98 -4.57 -8.58
CA ASN A 192 30.11 -5.63 -8.10
C ASN A 192 28.64 -5.27 -8.28
N ARG A 193 27.83 -6.27 -8.65
CA ARG A 193 26.36 -6.19 -8.62
C ARG A 193 25.81 -7.25 -7.69
N THR A 194 24.88 -6.85 -6.82
CA THR A 194 24.21 -7.73 -5.87
C THR A 194 22.74 -7.81 -6.23
N LEU A 195 22.22 -9.01 -6.41
CA LEU A 195 20.79 -9.24 -6.56
C LEU A 195 20.11 -8.93 -5.22
N VAL A 196 19.12 -8.04 -5.24
CA VAL A 196 18.28 -7.73 -4.08
C VAL A 196 17.07 -8.65 -4.08
N THR A 197 16.36 -8.74 -5.21
CA THR A 197 15.29 -9.71 -5.45
C THR A 197 15.08 -9.91 -6.95
N ASP A 198 14.62 -11.07 -7.36
CA ASP A 198 14.17 -11.41 -8.72
C ASP A 198 12.65 -11.59 -8.84
N LYS A 199 11.90 -11.30 -7.75
CA LYS A 199 10.49 -11.65 -7.58
C LYS A 199 9.58 -10.47 -7.30
N MET A 200 10.05 -9.23 -7.47
CA MET A 200 9.21 -8.07 -7.23
C MET A 200 8.13 -7.98 -8.31
N THR A 201 6.86 -8.05 -7.90
CA THR A 201 5.73 -7.90 -8.82
C THR A 201 5.13 -6.51 -8.65
N VAL A 202 5.07 -5.73 -9.73
CA VAL A 202 4.45 -4.41 -9.76
C VAL A 202 3.22 -4.45 -10.66
N LEU A 203 2.08 -4.10 -10.09
CA LEU A 203 0.77 -4.07 -10.75
C LEU A 203 0.31 -2.62 -10.90
N PRO A 204 0.28 -2.05 -12.12
CA PRO A 204 -0.16 -0.69 -12.33
C PRO A 204 -1.67 -0.57 -12.09
N ILE A 205 -2.07 0.46 -11.35
CA ILE A 205 -3.45 0.88 -11.18
C ILE A 205 -3.77 1.91 -12.27
N LYS A 206 -4.83 1.66 -13.05
CA LYS A 206 -5.30 2.50 -14.15
C LYS A 206 -6.41 3.43 -13.68
#